data_AF-A0A0J5GYN6-F1
#
_entry.id   AF-A0A0J5GYN6-F1
#
_cell.length_a   1.000
_cell.length_b   1.000
_cell.length_c   1.000
_cell.angle_alpha   90.00
_cell.angle_beta   90.00
_cell.angle_gamma   90.00
#
_symmetry.space_group_name_H-M   'P 1'
#
loop_
_entity.id
_entity.type
_entity.pdbx_description
1 polymer ?
#
loop_
_entity_poly.entity_id
_entity_poly.type
_entity_poly.pdbx_seq_one_letter_code
_entity_poly.pdbx_strand_id
1 'polypeptide(L)'
;MRQYMIYLIEEEVAKHYSGNELKLFQLFQQYEQEEPLHAIIKQQVDYVTIPIPTFPLQQSLESILKNKQGYKRVAYQHRIEREDSTAKLSIFEKYLKLTSTGSFEAEAIFFEIIRKQAPYFLAIDADSKRYGWLQPIKQRKFV
;
A
#
# COMPACT_ATOMS: atom_id res chain seq x y z
N MET A 1 -9.63 -11.56 -8.73
CA MET A 1 -8.60 -10.51 -8.92
C MET A 1 -8.54 -9.72 -7.62
N ARG A 2 -7.36 -9.37 -7.12
CA ARG A 2 -7.19 -8.57 -5.89
C ARG A 2 -6.60 -7.22 -6.25
N GLN A 3 -7.00 -6.19 -5.52
CA GLN A 3 -6.51 -4.83 -5.72
C GLN A 3 -6.31 -4.16 -4.36
N TYR A 4 -5.05 -3.84 -4.06
CA TYR A 4 -4.67 -3.12 -2.86
C TYR A 4 -4.26 -1.69 -3.21
N MET A 5 -4.90 -0.74 -2.56
CA MET A 5 -4.45 0.64 -2.44
C MET A 5 -3.62 0.74 -1.17
N ILE A 6 -2.37 1.17 -1.29
CA ILE A 6 -1.40 1.19 -0.20
C ILE A 6 -0.99 2.63 0.07
N TYR A 7 -1.24 3.10 1.28
CA TYR A 7 -0.95 4.45 1.71
C TYR A 7 0.13 4.43 2.78
N LEU A 8 0.98 5.47 2.80
CA LEU A 8 1.92 5.69 3.88
C LEU A 8 1.27 6.64 4.89
N ILE A 9 0.98 6.15 6.09
CA ILE A 9 0.27 6.90 7.11
C ILE A 9 1.26 7.67 7.97
N GLU A 10 0.90 8.90 8.33
CA GLU A 10 1.65 9.73 9.28
C GLU A 10 1.84 8.98 10.61
N GLU A 11 3.00 9.11 11.25
CA GLU A 11 3.41 8.29 12.40
C GLU A 11 2.50 8.46 13.62
N GLU A 12 2.12 9.69 13.97
CA GLU A 12 1.22 9.96 15.10
C GLU A 12 -0.17 9.38 14.83
N VAL A 13 -0.66 9.52 13.60
CA VAL A 13 -1.94 8.92 13.17
C VAL A 13 -1.85 7.40 13.24
N ALA A 14 -0.80 6.79 12.68
CA ALA A 14 -0.64 5.34 12.66
C ALA A 14 -0.58 4.75 14.08
N LYS A 15 0.11 5.42 15.01
CA LYS A 15 0.14 5.04 16.43
C LYS A 15 -1.22 5.20 17.10
N HIS A 16 -1.92 6.30 16.84
CA HIS A 16 -3.23 6.58 17.45
C HIS A 16 -4.30 5.59 16.99
N TYR A 17 -4.29 5.21 15.71
CA TYR A 17 -5.27 4.30 15.11
C TYR A 17 -4.81 2.84 15.07
N SER A 18 -3.65 2.51 15.65
CA SER A 18 -3.22 1.12 15.84
C SER A 18 -4.19 0.39 16.78
N GLY A 19 -4.78 -0.72 16.31
CA GLY A 19 -5.87 -1.43 16.99
C GLY A 19 -7.27 -0.87 16.72
N ASN A 20 -7.38 0.20 15.91
CA ASN A 20 -8.64 0.75 15.41
C ASN A 20 -8.55 1.12 13.93
N GLU A 21 -7.92 0.24 13.14
CA GLU A 21 -7.67 0.42 11.71
C GLU A 21 -8.98 0.55 10.90
N LEU A 22 -10.09 0.05 11.45
CA LEU A 22 -11.42 0.15 10.85
C LEU A 22 -11.80 1.59 10.53
N LYS A 23 -11.45 2.56 11.38
CA LYS A 23 -11.75 3.99 11.13
C LYS A 23 -10.96 4.53 9.94
N LEU A 24 -9.68 4.17 9.82
CA LEU A 24 -8.87 4.54 8.67
C LEU A 24 -9.43 3.88 7.40
N PHE A 25 -9.75 2.59 7.46
CA PHE A 25 -10.39 1.88 6.36
C PHE A 25 -11.67 2.58 5.88
N GLN A 26 -12.55 2.97 6.79
CA GLN A 26 -13.78 3.71 6.45
C GLN A 26 -13.48 5.06 5.78
N LEU A 27 -12.50 5.82 6.28
CA LEU A 27 -12.08 7.08 5.67
C LEU A 27 -11.61 6.88 4.22
N PHE A 28 -10.76 5.90 3.97
CA PHE A 28 -10.26 5.62 2.61
C PHE A 28 -11.36 5.07 1.69
N GLN A 29 -12.27 4.26 2.23
CA GLN A 29 -13.42 3.78 1.46
C GLN A 29 -14.35 4.94 1.05
N GLN A 30 -14.58 5.91 1.93
CA GLN A 30 -15.33 7.12 1.61
C GLN A 30 -14.60 8.01 0.60
N TYR A 31 -13.27 8.06 0.65
CA TYR A 31 -12.47 8.82 -0.30
C TYR A 31 -12.56 8.28 -1.73
N GLU A 32 -12.70 6.96 -1.88
CA GLU A 32 -12.92 6.30 -3.17
C GLU A 32 -14.34 6.50 -3.72
N GLN A 33 -15.28 6.96 -2.89
CA GLN A 33 -16.66 7.25 -3.29
C GLN A 33 -16.80 8.72 -3.75
N GLU A 34 -17.53 8.93 -4.83
CA GLU A 34 -17.87 10.26 -5.34
C GLU A 34 -19.11 10.80 -4.60
N GLU A 35 -18.90 11.35 -3.41
CA GLU A 35 -19.95 11.88 -2.53
C GLU A 35 -19.81 13.41 -2.35
N PRO A 36 -20.88 14.13 -1.95
CA PRO A 36 -20.88 15.60 -1.87
C PRO A 36 -19.87 16.17 -0.86
N LEU A 37 -19.31 15.35 0.02
CA LEU A 37 -18.28 15.72 1.00
C LEU A 37 -16.84 15.40 0.57
N HIS A 38 -16.63 15.03 -0.70
CA HIS A 38 -15.33 14.58 -1.21
C HIS A 38 -14.18 15.56 -0.91
N ALA A 39 -14.42 16.88 -0.95
CA ALA A 39 -13.39 17.88 -0.64
C ALA A 39 -12.88 17.79 0.81
N ILE A 40 -13.77 17.58 1.78
CA ILE A 40 -13.42 17.45 3.20
C ILE A 40 -12.71 16.12 3.44
N ILE A 41 -13.23 15.04 2.87
CA ILE A 41 -12.62 13.71 2.97
C ILE A 41 -11.21 13.71 2.36
N LYS A 42 -11.04 14.37 1.22
CA LYS A 42 -9.72 14.55 0.59
C LYS A 42 -8.75 15.28 1.52
N GLN A 43 -9.17 16.35 2.20
CA GLN A 43 -8.31 17.04 3.17
C GLN A 43 -7.92 16.14 4.34
N GLN A 44 -8.85 15.31 4.84
CA GLN A 44 -8.55 14.33 5.89
C GLN A 44 -7.55 13.28 5.39
N VAL A 45 -7.74 12.74 4.19
CA VAL A 45 -6.79 11.81 3.57
C VAL A 45 -5.41 12.45 3.37
N ASP A 46 -5.37 13.69 2.88
CA ASP A 46 -4.13 14.45 2.69
C ASP A 46 -3.42 14.73 4.03
N TYR A 47 -4.17 14.89 5.13
CA TYR A 47 -3.61 15.08 6.47
C TYR A 47 -3.06 13.78 7.06
N VAL A 48 -3.77 12.65 6.91
CA VAL A 48 -3.36 11.37 7.52
C VAL A 48 -2.28 10.65 6.72
N THR A 49 -2.06 11.03 5.46
CA THR A 49 -1.07 10.39 4.58
C THR A 49 0.15 11.29 4.36
N ILE A 50 1.31 10.66 4.26
CA ILE A 50 2.54 11.32 3.81
C ILE A 50 2.91 10.84 2.39
N PRO A 51 3.64 11.65 1.61
CA PRO A 51 4.07 11.27 0.27
C PRO A 51 4.90 9.98 0.27
N ILE A 52 4.72 9.18 -0.76
CA ILE A 52 5.50 7.98 -1.00
C ILE A 52 6.94 8.40 -1.35
N PRO A 53 7.98 7.80 -0.75
CA PRO A 53 9.36 7.98 -1.20
C PRO A 53 9.56 7.23 -2.53
N THR A 54 9.02 7.77 -3.61
CA THR A 54 8.90 7.10 -4.91
C THR A 54 10.25 6.68 -5.47
N PHE A 55 11.25 7.57 -5.43
CA PHE A 55 12.58 7.30 -5.96
C PHE A 55 13.33 6.20 -5.18
N PRO A 56 13.46 6.25 -3.84
CA PRO A 56 14.02 5.14 -3.07
C PRO A 56 13.29 3.81 -3.28
N LEU A 57 11.95 3.84 -3.33
CA LEU A 57 11.14 2.65 -3.56
C LEU A 57 11.40 2.04 -4.94
N GLN A 58 11.47 2.87 -6.00
CA GLN A 58 11.80 2.46 -7.36
C GLN A 58 13.17 1.77 -7.42
N GLN A 59 14.19 2.39 -6.81
CA GLN A 59 15.55 1.83 -6.77
C GLN A 59 15.59 0.49 -6.02
N SER A 60 14.89 0.39 -4.89
CA SER A 60 14.80 -0.83 -4.10
C SER A 60 14.13 -1.97 -4.89
N LEU A 61 12.99 -1.70 -5.53
CA LEU A 61 12.29 -2.66 -6.39
C LEU A 61 13.16 -3.13 -7.54
N GLU A 62 13.81 -2.22 -8.26
CA GLU A 62 14.66 -2.59 -9.38
C GLU A 62 15.89 -3.40 -8.94
N SER A 63 16.57 -2.99 -7.87
CA SER A 63 17.73 -3.70 -7.35
C SER A 63 17.40 -5.15 -6.97
N ILE A 64 16.24 -5.37 -6.33
CA ILE A 64 15.81 -6.68 -5.83
C ILE A 64 15.20 -7.55 -6.94
N LEU A 65 14.49 -6.95 -7.90
CA LEU A 65 13.68 -7.68 -8.89
C LEU A 65 14.34 -7.82 -10.27
N LYS A 66 15.35 -7.02 -10.62
CA LYS A 66 15.97 -7.03 -11.97
C LYS A 66 16.39 -8.41 -12.48
N ASN A 67 16.81 -9.29 -11.57
CA ASN A 67 17.28 -10.64 -11.90
C ASN A 67 16.22 -11.72 -11.68
N LYS A 68 15.00 -11.37 -11.28
CA LYS A 68 13.91 -12.34 -11.12
C LYS A 68 13.26 -12.63 -12.46
N GLN A 69 13.04 -13.91 -12.73
CA GLN A 69 12.32 -14.36 -13.91
C GLN A 69 10.91 -13.75 -13.97
N GLY A 70 10.49 -13.33 -15.17
CA GLY A 70 9.16 -12.76 -15.41
C GLY A 70 8.98 -11.33 -14.88
N TYR A 71 10.03 -10.70 -14.36
CA TYR A 71 9.99 -9.29 -13.98
C TYR A 71 10.06 -8.38 -15.21
N LYS A 72 9.17 -7.38 -15.25
CA LYS A 72 9.11 -6.33 -16.27
C LYS A 72 8.88 -4.98 -15.59
N ARG A 73 9.55 -3.94 -16.06
CA ARG A 73 9.37 -2.56 -15.61
C ARG A 73 9.02 -1.66 -16.78
N VAL A 74 8.03 -0.80 -16.59
CA VAL A 74 7.69 0.29 -17.52
C VAL A 74 7.45 1.54 -16.68
N ALA A 75 8.36 2.52 -16.75
CA ALA A 75 8.32 3.74 -15.95
C ALA A 75 8.09 3.46 -14.45
N TYR A 76 6.97 3.92 -13.89
CA TYR A 76 6.58 3.75 -12.49
C TYR A 76 5.78 2.46 -12.20
N GLN A 77 5.75 1.53 -13.16
CA GLN A 77 5.04 0.26 -13.06
C GLN A 77 6.01 -0.91 -13.06
N HIS A 78 5.82 -1.81 -12.09
CA HIS A 78 6.56 -3.05 -11.92
C HIS A 78 5.60 -4.22 -12.05
N ARG A 79 5.96 -5.23 -12.83
CA ARG A 79 5.14 -6.42 -13.05
C ARG A 79 5.98 -7.67 -12.84
N ILE A 80 5.41 -8.67 -12.19
CA ILE A 80 5.98 -10.01 -12.04
C ILE A 80 4.96 -10.98 -12.63
N GLU A 81 5.40 -11.78 -13.59
CA GLU A 81 4.63 -12.87 -14.20
C GLU A 81 5.26 -14.21 -13.83
N ARG A 82 4.46 -15.11 -13.27
CA ARG A 82 4.79 -16.51 -13.00
C ARG A 82 3.78 -17.40 -13.73
N GLU A 83 4.03 -18.71 -13.73
CA GLU A 83 3.14 -19.69 -14.35
C GLU A 83 1.71 -19.65 -13.79
N ASP A 84 1.57 -19.42 -12.48
CA ASP A 84 0.31 -19.52 -11.74
C ASP A 84 -0.20 -18.17 -11.20
N SER A 85 0.58 -17.10 -11.34
CA SER A 85 0.32 -15.82 -10.67
C SER A 85 0.92 -14.64 -11.42
N THR A 86 0.24 -13.50 -11.34
CA THR A 86 0.72 -12.24 -11.88
C THR A 86 0.40 -11.13 -10.90
N ALA A 87 1.37 -10.24 -10.68
CA ALA A 87 1.18 -9.05 -9.86
C ALA A 87 1.77 -7.82 -10.57
N LYS A 88 1.08 -6.69 -10.44
CA LYS A 88 1.50 -5.39 -10.97
C LYS A 88 1.40 -4.33 -9.87
N LEU A 89 2.51 -3.67 -9.60
CA LEU A 89 2.61 -2.52 -8.71
C LEU A 89 2.74 -1.24 -9.55
N SER A 90 1.86 -0.27 -9.32
CA SER A 90 1.96 1.09 -9.87
C SER A 90 2.25 2.06 -8.74
N ILE A 91 3.25 2.92 -8.93
CA ILE A 91 3.72 3.86 -7.91
C ILE A 91 3.21 5.27 -8.27
N PHE A 92 2.48 5.89 -7.35
CA PHE A 92 2.04 7.28 -7.42
C PHE A 92 2.65 8.07 -6.26
N GLU A 93 2.53 9.40 -6.30
CA GLU A 93 3.07 10.27 -5.26
C GLU A 93 2.42 10.07 -3.89
N LYS A 94 1.11 9.78 -3.86
CA LYS A 94 0.31 9.67 -2.64
C LYS A 94 -0.01 8.24 -2.20
N TYR A 95 0.08 7.28 -3.12
CA TYR A 95 -0.29 5.88 -2.85
C TYR A 95 0.39 4.93 -3.82
N LEU A 96 0.35 3.64 -3.48
CA LEU A 96 0.72 2.55 -4.38
C LEU A 96 -0.54 1.78 -4.75
N LYS A 97 -0.60 1.30 -5.98
CA LYS A 97 -1.67 0.40 -6.44
C LYS A 97 -1.09 -0.95 -6.82
N LEU A 98 -1.45 -1.98 -6.07
CA LEU A 98 -1.03 -3.36 -6.31
C LEU A 98 -2.22 -4.19 -6.79
N THR A 99 -2.15 -4.70 -8.02
CA THR A 99 -3.17 -5.61 -8.57
C THR A 99 -2.58 -6.98 -8.78
N SER A 100 -3.31 -8.04 -8.44
CA SER A 100 -2.83 -9.41 -8.60
C SER A 100 -3.92 -10.40 -9.01
N THR A 101 -3.50 -11.48 -9.66
CA THR A 101 -4.32 -12.62 -10.07
C THR A 101 -3.55 -13.93 -9.83
N GLY A 102 -4.27 -15.03 -9.60
CA GLY A 102 -3.65 -16.33 -9.31
C GLY A 102 -3.26 -16.50 -7.84
N SER A 103 -2.16 -17.18 -7.56
CA SER A 103 -1.67 -17.40 -6.19
C SER A 103 -1.23 -16.12 -5.47
N PHE A 104 -0.99 -16.20 -4.15
CA PHE A 104 -0.59 -15.06 -3.30
C PHE A 104 0.91 -14.72 -3.41
N GLU A 105 1.71 -15.55 -4.11
CA GLU A 105 3.16 -15.41 -4.10
C GLU A 105 3.64 -14.13 -4.79
N ALA A 106 3.06 -13.79 -5.94
CA ALA A 106 3.49 -12.62 -6.71
C ALA A 106 3.23 -11.30 -5.97
N GLU A 107 2.12 -11.17 -5.25
CA GLU A 107 1.81 -9.97 -4.45
C GLU A 107 2.63 -9.91 -3.16
N ALA A 108 2.90 -11.06 -2.53
CA ALA A 108 3.74 -11.13 -1.34
C ALA A 108 5.14 -10.56 -1.58
N ILE A 109 5.73 -10.79 -2.76
CA ILE A 109 7.04 -10.21 -3.12
C ILE A 109 7.02 -8.68 -3.04
N PHE A 110 5.96 -8.04 -3.52
CA PHE A 110 5.84 -6.59 -3.45
C PHE A 110 5.65 -6.10 -2.01
N PHE A 111 4.76 -6.74 -1.24
CA PHE A 111 4.58 -6.39 0.17
C PHE A 111 5.88 -6.52 0.97
N GLU A 112 6.69 -7.55 0.72
CA GLU A 112 7.98 -7.76 1.36
C GLU A 112 9.00 -6.66 1.09
N ILE A 113 8.95 -6.04 -0.10
CA ILE A 113 9.85 -4.92 -0.46
C ILE A 113 9.32 -3.61 0.13
N ILE A 114 8.01 -3.36 -0.01
CA ILE A 114 7.35 -2.13 0.46
C ILE A 114 7.49 -2.01 1.98
N ARG A 115 7.22 -3.09 2.73
CA ARG A 115 7.29 -3.10 4.20
C ARG A 115 8.67 -2.75 4.75
N LYS A 116 9.73 -2.86 3.95
CA LYS A 116 11.10 -2.52 4.36
C LYS A 116 11.46 -1.06 4.11
N GLN A 117 10.64 -0.31 3.36
CA GLN A 117 10.94 1.09 3.02
C GLN A 117 10.59 2.07 4.15
N ALA A 118 9.46 1.85 4.81
CA ALA A 118 9.03 2.69 5.93
C ALA A 118 8.10 1.88 6.86
N PRO A 119 8.08 2.19 8.16
CA PRO A 119 6.98 1.78 9.03
C PRO A 119 5.69 2.51 8.59
N TYR A 120 4.52 1.94 8.92
CA TYR A 120 3.21 2.59 8.72
C TYR A 120 2.62 2.59 7.30
N PHE A 121 3.03 1.66 6.44
CA PHE A 121 2.24 1.35 5.25
C PHE A 121 0.95 0.61 5.62
N LEU A 122 -0.19 1.15 5.21
CA LEU A 122 -1.50 0.55 5.32
C LEU A 122 -1.98 0.10 3.94
N ALA A 123 -2.24 -1.20 3.78
CA ALA A 123 -2.84 -1.75 2.57
C ALA A 123 -4.34 -1.93 2.74
N ILE A 124 -5.11 -1.54 1.72
CA ILE A 124 -6.57 -1.55 1.72
C ILE A 124 -7.06 -2.15 0.41
N ASP A 125 -7.91 -3.18 0.51
CA ASP A 125 -8.67 -3.76 -0.59
C ASP A 125 -10.15 -3.50 -0.31
N ALA A 126 -10.71 -2.51 -1.02
CA ALA A 126 -12.08 -2.06 -0.83
C ALA A 126 -13.11 -3.12 -1.22
N ASP A 127 -12.83 -3.88 -2.28
CA ASP A 127 -13.74 -4.90 -2.83
C ASP A 127 -13.95 -6.06 -1.83
N SER A 128 -12.85 -6.53 -1.22
CA SER A 128 -12.88 -7.63 -0.25
C SER A 128 -12.97 -7.18 1.20
N LYS A 129 -13.03 -5.87 1.46
CA LYS A 129 -13.00 -5.27 2.80
C LYS A 129 -11.83 -5.74 3.65
N ARG A 130 -10.68 -5.99 3.02
CA ARG A 130 -9.45 -6.41 3.69
C ARG A 130 -8.54 -5.22 3.87
N TYR A 131 -8.02 -5.04 5.07
CA TYR A 131 -7.06 -3.99 5.38
C TYR A 131 -6.06 -4.48 6.40
N GLY A 132 -4.88 -3.87 6.40
CA GLY A 132 -3.85 -4.19 7.39
C GLY A 132 -2.55 -3.44 7.18
N TRP A 133 -1.85 -3.23 8.28
CA TRP A 133 -0.49 -2.71 8.25
C TRP A 133 0.46 -3.73 7.63
N LEU A 134 1.35 -3.29 6.75
CA LEU A 134 2.38 -4.16 6.17
C LEU A 134 3.48 -4.52 7.19
N GLN A 135 3.58 -3.76 8.27
CA GLN A 135 4.38 -4.09 9.44
C GLN A 135 3.54 -3.94 10.71
N PRO A 136 3.66 -4.85 11.69
CA PRO A 136 2.99 -4.68 12.97
C PRO A 136 3.49 -3.42 13.67
N ILE A 137 2.56 -2.54 14.08
CA ILE A 137 2.89 -1.36 14.87
C ILE A 137 3.09 -1.79 16.32
N LYS A 138 4.32 -1.66 16.82
CA LYS A 138 4.61 -1.91 18.23
C LYS A 138 4.07 -0.75 19.06
N GLN A 139 3.02 -0.98 19.85
CA GLN A 139 2.59 -0.04 20.88
C GLN A 139 3.64 -0.02 22.00
N ARG A 140 4.19 1.15 22.35
CA ARG A 140 4.96 1.30 23.58
C ARG A 140 3.97 1.12 24.73
N LYS A 141 4.06 0.01 25.47
CA LYS A 141 3.42 -0.11 26.77
C LYS A 141 4.13 0.85 27.71
N PHE A 142 3.47 1.95 28.07
CA PHE A 142 3.83 2.67 29.28
C PHE A 142 3.36 1.76 30.44
N VAL A 143 4.30 1.11 31.11
CA VAL A 143 4.09 0.37 32.36
C VAL A 143 4.55 1.26 33.49
#